data_AF-W2L528-F1
#
_entry.id   AF-W2L528-F1
#
_cell.length_a   1.000
_cell.length_b   1.000
_cell.length_c   1.000
_cell.angle_alpha   90.00
_cell.angle_beta   90.00
_cell.angle_gamma   90.00
#
_symmetry.space_group_name_H-M   'P 1'
#
loop_
_entity.id
_entity.type
_entity.pdbx_description
1 polymer ?
#
loop_
_entity_poly.entity_id
_entity_poly.type
_entity_poly.pdbx_seq_one_letter_code
_entity_poly.pdbx_strand_id
1 'polypeptide(L)'
;MEADAAATAGDENEAAELFNRQVDQQKLAAMAARVAQLQDEDAELRARHDKREQETHEFVAYFQKEIQTRDKQLTKLSEELAAARLSHALALEQMQQARDTERQHLIQQATAKEEAASEQIFYLREELHQLELFREMKDSIAAKMKDLETQLTLEREQARDTTSALERKFLEEKARLQKEHEKKIEIVKQQAKEDARNGLDADTRKIVTDNKRMGEELRFQLQMTEELQREKQQFETRAKTLNVELQLQVQKEAEFAKQAQRQARELTQLRSSLREAEQKLGVGLAAASWDAHAHAARHEREREELTLDVEGLRKLLRLKNRELRNLRRLAQTILTQRTDVEQFILDSLEHVKREIEKERKEKHERETENYYREVNCAHGIKPSLRFPKLTSPTSRQSSVPPGPPQHFTEKVDLRQLSWEDRERVLRLVFAKINHSNSFIDMQGELPKETTEPPPKHSRSPNQREKQRSTAVYFATEPHSGHSGRATADSNSMGEESLSMSLSGMPLVPRVPTRTSISKGR
;
A
#
# COMPACT_ATOMS: atom_id res chain seq x y z
N MET A 1 149.21 45.74 -21.98
CA MET A 1 148.40 44.51 -21.99
C MET A 1 147.54 44.54 -20.75
N GLU A 2 146.23 44.39 -20.96
CA GLU A 2 145.17 43.99 -20.02
C GLU A 2 145.11 44.61 -18.61
N ALA A 3 144.06 45.40 -18.36
CA ALA A 3 143.05 45.14 -17.31
C ALA A 3 142.03 46.30 -17.18
N ASP A 4 140.79 45.91 -16.87
CA ASP A 4 139.76 46.59 -16.07
C ASP A 4 139.10 47.92 -16.48
N ALA A 5 137.80 47.84 -16.83
CA ALA A 5 136.70 48.65 -16.27
C ALA A 5 135.36 48.37 -17.01
N ALA A 6 134.63 47.31 -16.66
CA ALA A 6 133.25 47.09 -17.15
C ALA A 6 132.41 46.20 -16.20
N ALA A 7 132.44 46.47 -14.89
CA ALA A 7 131.85 45.58 -13.86
C ALA A 7 130.80 46.23 -12.93
N THR A 8 130.17 47.36 -13.28
CA THR A 8 129.24 48.07 -12.36
C THR A 8 127.97 48.63 -13.03
N ALA A 9 127.37 47.87 -13.97
CA ALA A 9 126.05 48.18 -14.55
C ALA A 9 125.15 46.93 -14.75
N GLY A 10 125.64 45.73 -14.41
CA GLY A 10 124.91 44.46 -14.55
C GLY A 10 124.05 44.09 -13.34
N ASP A 11 124.47 44.45 -12.12
CA ASP A 11 123.81 44.00 -10.88
C ASP A 11 122.47 44.69 -10.59
N GLU A 12 122.28 45.96 -10.95
CA GLU A 12 120.97 46.65 -10.80
C GLU A 12 119.94 46.19 -11.85
N ASN A 13 120.41 45.77 -13.03
CA ASN A 13 119.55 45.26 -14.10
C ASN A 13 119.16 43.78 -13.86
N GLU A 14 120.05 42.94 -13.34
CA GLU A 14 119.73 41.56 -12.97
C GLU A 14 118.72 41.48 -11.82
N ALA A 15 118.83 42.35 -10.80
CA ALA A 15 117.86 42.41 -9.71
C ALA A 15 116.46 42.89 -10.18
N ALA A 16 116.41 43.89 -11.08
CA ALA A 16 115.18 44.37 -11.68
C ALA A 16 114.54 43.34 -12.65
N GLU A 17 115.35 42.60 -13.40
CA GLU A 17 114.89 41.49 -14.24
C GLU A 17 114.37 40.31 -13.42
N LEU A 18 115.02 39.96 -12.32
CA LEU A 18 114.55 38.91 -11.41
C LEU A 18 113.25 39.34 -10.71
N PHE A 19 113.12 40.60 -10.30
CA PHE A 19 111.88 41.13 -9.74
C PHE A 19 110.76 41.17 -10.78
N ASN A 20 111.01 41.61 -12.01
CA ASN A 20 110.03 41.57 -13.10
C ASN A 20 109.63 40.14 -13.46
N ARG A 21 110.58 39.19 -13.53
CA ARG A 21 110.28 37.76 -13.69
C ARG A 21 109.44 37.22 -12.53
N GLN A 22 109.71 37.63 -11.30
CA GLN A 22 108.94 37.21 -10.13
C GLN A 22 107.52 37.80 -10.13
N VAL A 23 107.37 39.07 -10.50
CA VAL A 23 106.07 39.74 -10.66
C VAL A 23 105.27 39.11 -11.81
N ASP A 24 105.92 38.80 -12.93
CA ASP A 24 105.26 38.15 -14.07
C ASP A 24 104.93 36.68 -13.78
N GLN A 25 105.77 35.96 -13.02
CA GLN A 25 105.42 34.64 -12.47
C GLN A 25 104.25 34.71 -11.50
N GLN A 26 104.18 35.74 -10.65
CA GLN A 26 103.03 35.96 -9.76
C GLN A 26 101.76 36.31 -10.55
N LYS A 27 101.85 37.13 -11.60
CA LYS A 27 100.72 37.41 -12.50
C LYS A 27 100.28 36.17 -13.27
N LEU A 28 101.22 35.37 -13.77
CA LEU A 28 100.93 34.10 -14.45
C LEU A 28 100.30 33.09 -13.49
N ALA A 29 100.79 32.99 -12.25
CA ALA A 29 100.20 32.15 -11.22
C ALA A 29 98.80 32.63 -10.82
N ALA A 30 98.57 33.95 -10.72
CA ALA A 30 97.25 34.52 -10.44
C ALA A 30 96.28 34.30 -11.61
N MET A 31 96.74 34.44 -12.86
CA MET A 31 95.96 34.14 -14.07
C MET A 31 95.64 32.65 -14.16
N ALA A 32 96.61 31.76 -13.89
CA ALA A 32 96.41 30.31 -13.86
C ALA A 32 95.43 29.90 -12.75
N ALA A 33 95.53 30.48 -11.56
CA ALA A 33 94.57 30.27 -10.48
C ALA A 33 93.17 30.78 -10.86
N ARG A 34 93.07 31.90 -11.58
CA ARG A 34 91.78 32.42 -12.07
C ARG A 34 91.18 31.54 -13.17
N VAL A 35 92.01 31.01 -14.08
CA VAL A 35 91.57 30.05 -15.10
C VAL A 35 91.10 28.76 -14.45
N ALA A 36 91.83 28.24 -13.46
CA ALA A 36 91.40 27.07 -12.69
C ALA A 36 90.06 27.31 -11.97
N GLN A 37 89.90 28.47 -11.30
CA GLN A 37 88.63 28.85 -10.70
C GLN A 37 87.48 28.94 -11.71
N LEU A 38 87.70 29.52 -12.89
CA LEU A 38 86.67 29.59 -13.93
C LEU A 38 86.35 28.21 -14.51
N GLN A 39 87.32 27.30 -14.60
CA GLN A 39 87.11 25.91 -15.00
C GLN A 39 86.31 25.14 -13.96
N ASP A 40 86.61 25.34 -12.67
CA ASP A 40 85.85 24.75 -11.56
C ASP A 40 84.42 25.32 -11.52
N GLU A 41 84.25 26.64 -11.70
CA GLU A 41 82.95 27.30 -11.78
C GLU A 41 82.13 26.80 -12.99
N ASP A 42 82.73 26.64 -14.17
CA ASP A 42 82.05 26.10 -15.36
C ASP A 42 81.71 24.61 -15.19
N ALA A 43 82.58 23.82 -14.55
CA ALA A 43 82.30 22.44 -14.19
C ALA A 43 81.13 22.33 -13.19
N GLU A 44 81.08 23.19 -12.17
CA GLU A 44 79.97 23.28 -11.23
C GLU A 44 78.66 23.70 -11.91
N LEU A 45 78.71 24.69 -12.81
CA LEU A 45 77.53 25.15 -13.54
C LEU A 45 76.96 24.06 -14.45
N ARG A 46 77.82 23.30 -15.14
CA ARG A 46 77.41 22.13 -15.94
C ARG A 46 76.80 21.05 -15.06
N ALA A 47 77.44 20.70 -13.93
CA ALA A 47 76.87 19.73 -13.00
C ALA A 47 75.50 20.17 -12.45
N ARG A 48 75.31 21.46 -12.15
CA ARG A 48 74.00 22.01 -11.74
C ARG A 48 72.98 22.01 -12.88
N HIS A 49 73.40 22.23 -14.12
CA HIS A 49 72.54 22.16 -15.30
C HIS A 49 72.08 20.72 -15.54
N ASP A 50 73.01 19.77 -15.59
CA ASP A 50 72.73 18.35 -15.78
C ASP A 50 71.80 17.81 -14.67
N LYS A 51 72.03 18.23 -13.42
CA LYS A 51 71.13 17.89 -12.31
C LYS A 51 69.71 18.44 -12.51
N ARG A 52 69.58 19.70 -12.93
CA ARG A 52 68.28 20.32 -13.23
C ARG A 52 67.59 19.62 -14.41
N GLU A 53 68.33 19.22 -15.43
CA GLU A 53 67.80 18.44 -16.55
C GLU A 53 67.34 17.05 -16.14
N GLN A 54 68.10 16.36 -15.27
CA GLN A 54 67.68 15.09 -14.70
C GLN A 54 66.39 15.24 -13.90
N GLU A 55 66.33 16.23 -13.01
CA GLU A 55 65.12 16.52 -12.22
C GLU A 55 63.92 16.83 -13.13
N THR A 56 64.10 17.63 -14.21
CA THR A 56 63.00 17.92 -15.15
C THR A 56 62.55 16.68 -15.92
N HIS A 57 63.48 15.82 -16.35
CA HIS A 57 63.14 14.54 -16.97
C HIS A 57 62.39 13.61 -16.01
N GLU A 58 62.80 13.54 -14.74
CA GLU A 58 62.12 12.77 -13.71
C GLU A 58 60.69 13.29 -13.47
N PHE A 59 60.50 14.61 -13.38
CA PHE A 59 59.17 15.21 -13.27
C PHE A 59 58.30 14.91 -14.49
N VAL A 60 58.83 15.08 -15.70
CA VAL A 60 58.10 14.79 -16.94
C VAL A 60 57.73 13.31 -17.02
N ALA A 61 58.65 12.40 -16.69
CA ALA A 61 58.39 10.97 -16.68
C ALA A 61 57.33 10.59 -15.64
N TYR A 62 57.38 11.18 -14.45
CA TYR A 62 56.36 11.00 -13.42
C TYR A 62 54.99 11.48 -13.90
N PHE A 63 54.88 12.70 -14.42
CA PHE A 63 53.61 13.23 -14.93
C PHE A 63 53.08 12.44 -16.12
N GLN A 64 53.94 12.01 -17.03
CA GLN A 64 53.53 11.19 -18.17
C GLN A 64 52.99 9.83 -17.70
N LYS A 65 53.64 9.20 -16.71
CA LYS A 65 53.14 7.96 -16.10
C LYS A 65 51.81 8.18 -15.39
N GLU A 66 51.69 9.27 -14.63
CA GLU A 66 50.46 9.62 -13.91
C GLU A 66 49.29 9.89 -14.88
N ILE A 67 49.53 10.65 -15.95
CA ILE A 67 48.56 10.89 -17.04
C ILE A 67 48.14 9.56 -17.66
N GLN A 68 49.08 8.69 -18.04
CA GLN A 68 48.76 7.37 -18.58
C GLN A 68 47.95 6.50 -17.60
N THR A 69 48.22 6.58 -16.30
CA THR A 69 47.42 5.84 -15.31
C THR A 69 46.00 6.40 -15.19
N ARG A 70 45.84 7.72 -15.22
CA ARG A 70 44.51 8.37 -15.23
C ARG A 70 43.75 8.09 -16.52
N ASP A 71 44.42 8.13 -17.67
CA ASP A 71 43.80 7.79 -18.96
C ASP A 71 43.30 6.33 -18.97
N LYS A 72 44.11 5.39 -18.46
CA LYS A 72 43.68 3.98 -18.28
C LYS A 72 42.49 3.84 -17.33
N GLN A 73 42.39 4.68 -16.29
CA GLN A 73 41.25 4.68 -15.40
C GLN A 73 40.01 5.28 -16.08
N LEU A 74 40.17 6.38 -16.84
CA LEU A 74 39.10 6.99 -17.61
C LEU A 74 38.55 6.04 -18.68
N THR A 75 39.40 5.31 -19.39
CA THR A 75 38.94 4.32 -20.39
C THR A 75 38.15 3.21 -19.71
N LYS A 76 38.66 2.64 -18.61
CA LYS A 76 37.95 1.60 -17.83
C LYS A 76 36.59 2.09 -17.33
N LEU A 77 36.53 3.25 -16.69
CA LEU A 77 35.28 3.82 -16.21
C LEU A 77 34.31 4.13 -17.36
N SER A 78 34.82 4.57 -18.51
CA SER A 78 33.99 4.82 -19.70
C SER A 78 33.40 3.53 -20.29
N GLU A 79 34.18 2.44 -20.30
CA GLU A 79 33.75 1.11 -20.75
C GLU A 79 32.72 0.51 -19.79
N GLU A 80 32.97 0.58 -18.49
CA GLU A 80 32.04 0.14 -17.44
C GLU A 80 30.71 0.90 -17.51
N LEU A 81 30.77 2.22 -17.72
CA LEU A 81 29.59 3.06 -17.86
C LEU A 81 28.82 2.74 -19.16
N ALA A 82 29.51 2.46 -20.26
CA ALA A 82 28.87 2.01 -21.50
C ALA A 82 28.20 0.63 -21.34
N ALA A 83 28.86 -0.32 -20.69
CA ALA A 83 28.31 -1.64 -20.40
C ALA A 83 27.09 -1.56 -19.45
N ALA A 84 27.14 -0.72 -18.43
CA ALA A 84 26.02 -0.46 -17.52
C ALA A 84 24.83 0.16 -18.27
N ARG A 85 25.06 1.12 -19.17
CA ARG A 85 24.01 1.71 -20.01
C ARG A 85 23.37 0.68 -20.93
N LEU A 86 24.17 -0.17 -21.59
CA LEU A 86 23.68 -1.19 -22.50
C LEU A 86 22.86 -2.26 -21.76
N SER A 87 23.35 -2.77 -20.64
CA SER A 87 22.64 -3.77 -19.82
C SER A 87 21.32 -3.21 -19.27
N HIS A 88 21.30 -1.95 -18.83
CA HIS A 88 20.07 -1.29 -18.40
C HIS A 88 19.09 -1.10 -19.57
N ALA A 89 19.55 -0.71 -20.75
CA ALA A 89 18.71 -0.58 -21.94
C ALA A 89 18.07 -1.93 -22.34
N LEU A 90 18.86 -3.01 -22.35
CA LEU A 90 18.37 -4.36 -22.63
C LEU A 90 17.36 -4.83 -21.56
N ALA A 91 17.61 -4.54 -20.28
CA ALA A 91 16.68 -4.87 -19.21
C ALA A 91 15.35 -4.11 -19.35
N LEU A 92 15.38 -2.83 -19.74
CA LEU A 92 14.18 -2.06 -20.02
C LEU A 92 13.39 -2.64 -21.20
N GLU A 93 14.07 -3.01 -22.28
CA GLU A 93 13.44 -3.60 -23.45
C GLU A 93 12.79 -4.95 -23.14
N GLN A 94 13.48 -5.83 -22.40
CA GLN A 94 12.91 -7.10 -21.94
C GLN A 94 11.68 -6.90 -21.04
N MET A 95 11.75 -5.93 -20.12
CA MET A 95 10.61 -5.60 -19.25
C MET A 95 9.44 -4.98 -20.04
N GLN A 96 9.70 -4.27 -21.14
CA GLN A 96 8.66 -3.78 -22.03
C GLN A 96 8.02 -4.93 -22.83
N GLN A 97 8.82 -5.80 -23.44
CA GLN A 97 8.34 -6.98 -24.17
C GLN A 97 7.53 -7.93 -23.28
N ALA A 98 7.95 -8.16 -22.04
CA ALA A 98 7.20 -8.97 -21.08
C ALA A 98 5.83 -8.32 -20.75
N ARG A 99 5.79 -7.00 -20.54
CA ARG A 99 4.54 -6.28 -20.32
C ARG A 99 3.62 -6.30 -21.55
N ASP A 100 4.19 -6.17 -22.75
CA ASP A 100 3.41 -6.20 -23.99
C ASP A 100 2.81 -7.57 -24.27
N THR A 101 3.57 -8.64 -24.02
CA THR A 101 3.07 -10.02 -24.17
C THR A 101 2.00 -10.35 -23.14
N GLU A 102 2.17 -9.94 -21.87
CA GLU A 102 1.14 -10.09 -20.84
C GLU A 102 -0.13 -9.29 -21.19
N ARG A 103 0.03 -8.05 -21.66
CA ARG A 103 -1.08 -7.21 -22.13
C ARG A 103 -1.81 -7.87 -23.30
N GLN A 104 -1.10 -8.39 -24.29
CA GLN A 104 -1.69 -9.09 -25.44
C GLN A 104 -2.45 -10.35 -25.00
N HIS A 105 -1.88 -11.14 -24.10
CA HIS A 105 -2.55 -12.33 -23.55
C HIS A 105 -3.83 -11.96 -22.80
N LEU A 106 -3.81 -10.91 -21.98
CA LEU A 106 -5.01 -10.43 -21.27
C LEU A 106 -6.09 -9.92 -22.23
N ILE A 107 -5.70 -9.22 -23.30
CA ILE A 107 -6.62 -8.77 -24.34
C ILE A 107 -7.25 -9.98 -25.04
N GLN A 108 -6.45 -10.95 -25.49
CA GLN A 108 -6.95 -12.17 -26.15
C GLN A 108 -7.89 -12.98 -25.25
N GLN A 109 -7.57 -13.07 -23.95
CA GLN A 109 -8.43 -13.75 -22.99
C GLN A 109 -9.75 -13.00 -22.78
N ALA A 110 -9.71 -11.67 -22.76
CA ALA A 110 -10.92 -10.84 -22.64
C ALA A 110 -11.80 -10.97 -23.89
N THR A 111 -11.21 -10.88 -25.09
CA THR A 111 -11.95 -11.02 -26.35
C THR A 111 -12.58 -12.41 -26.48
N ALA A 112 -11.86 -13.49 -26.16
CA ALA A 112 -12.41 -14.84 -26.20
C ALA A 112 -13.59 -15.04 -25.22
N LYS A 113 -13.54 -14.40 -24.04
CA LYS A 113 -14.65 -14.44 -23.08
C LYS A 113 -15.85 -13.63 -23.56
N GLU A 114 -15.61 -12.48 -24.19
CA GLU A 114 -16.65 -11.64 -24.77
C GLU A 114 -17.34 -12.34 -25.94
N GLU A 115 -16.58 -12.98 -26.83
CA GLU A 115 -17.08 -13.81 -27.92
C GLU A 115 -17.95 -14.96 -27.39
N ALA A 116 -17.44 -15.75 -26.43
CA ALA A 116 -18.21 -16.85 -25.83
C ALA A 116 -19.49 -16.39 -25.14
N ALA A 117 -19.47 -15.23 -24.45
CA ALA A 117 -20.66 -14.66 -23.85
C ALA A 117 -21.66 -14.15 -24.90
N SER A 118 -21.16 -13.56 -26.00
CA SER A 118 -21.99 -13.10 -27.10
C SER A 118 -22.71 -14.24 -27.81
N GLU A 119 -22.04 -15.38 -27.99
CA GLU A 119 -22.63 -16.62 -28.53
C GLU A 119 -23.72 -17.15 -27.60
N GLN A 120 -23.47 -17.20 -26.28
CA GLN A 120 -24.49 -17.62 -25.32
C GLN A 120 -25.71 -16.71 -25.33
N ILE A 121 -25.50 -15.39 -25.40
CA ILE A 121 -26.59 -14.42 -25.52
C ILE A 121 -27.38 -14.65 -26.81
N PHE A 122 -26.70 -14.96 -27.92
CA PHE A 122 -27.35 -15.27 -29.18
C PHE A 122 -28.25 -16.51 -29.05
N TYR A 123 -27.73 -17.63 -28.51
CA TYR A 123 -28.53 -18.84 -28.31
C TYR A 123 -29.72 -18.63 -27.39
N LEU A 124 -29.55 -17.93 -26.27
CA LEU A 124 -30.64 -17.64 -25.35
C LEU A 124 -31.72 -16.74 -25.97
N ARG A 125 -31.33 -15.80 -26.83
CA ARG A 125 -32.28 -14.98 -27.59
C ARG A 125 -33.06 -15.81 -28.59
N GLU A 126 -32.42 -16.76 -29.25
CA GLU A 126 -33.08 -17.67 -30.18
C GLU A 126 -34.06 -18.61 -29.45
N GLU A 127 -33.67 -19.20 -28.32
CA GLU A 127 -34.55 -20.01 -27.47
C GLU A 127 -35.75 -19.20 -26.96
N LEU A 128 -35.52 -17.95 -26.52
CA LEU A 128 -36.59 -17.06 -26.08
C LEU A 128 -37.57 -16.75 -27.21
N HIS A 129 -37.07 -16.48 -28.42
CA HIS A 129 -37.92 -16.27 -29.59
C HIS A 129 -38.76 -17.51 -29.92
N GLN A 130 -38.18 -18.70 -29.85
CA GLN A 130 -38.92 -19.96 -30.04
C GLN A 130 -40.01 -20.15 -28.98
N LEU A 131 -39.74 -19.79 -27.72
CA LEU A 131 -40.72 -19.84 -26.63
C LEU A 131 -41.85 -18.83 -26.81
N GLU A 132 -41.55 -17.63 -27.33
CA GLU A 132 -42.55 -16.62 -27.67
C GLU A 132 -43.51 -17.14 -28.76
N LEU A 133 -42.96 -17.70 -29.84
CA LEU A 133 -43.75 -18.32 -30.92
C LEU A 133 -44.61 -19.49 -30.39
N PHE A 134 -44.05 -20.33 -29.53
CA PHE A 134 -44.80 -21.42 -28.90
C PHE A 134 -45.94 -20.88 -28.03
N ARG A 135 -45.70 -19.81 -27.26
CA ARG A 135 -46.73 -19.17 -26.44
C ARG A 135 -47.86 -18.60 -27.29
N GLU A 136 -47.54 -17.89 -28.37
CA GLU A 136 -48.55 -17.34 -29.29
C GLU A 136 -49.39 -18.46 -29.94
N MET A 137 -48.75 -19.54 -30.38
CA MET A 137 -49.46 -20.69 -30.93
C MET A 137 -50.35 -21.37 -29.88
N LYS A 138 -49.86 -21.53 -28.65
CA LYS A 138 -50.63 -22.09 -27.54
C LYS A 138 -51.85 -21.23 -27.21
N ASP A 139 -51.67 -19.91 -27.15
CA ASP A 139 -52.76 -18.96 -26.88
C ASP A 139 -53.80 -19.00 -28.02
N SER A 140 -53.36 -19.10 -29.28
CA SER A 140 -54.25 -19.28 -30.44
C SER A 140 -55.06 -20.57 -30.37
N ILE A 141 -54.42 -21.69 -30.01
CA ILE A 141 -55.10 -23.00 -29.87
C ILE A 141 -56.08 -22.95 -28.69
N ALA A 142 -55.69 -22.36 -27.56
CA ALA A 142 -56.56 -22.23 -26.40
C ALA A 142 -57.80 -21.38 -26.70
N ALA A 143 -57.65 -20.28 -27.45
CA ALA A 143 -58.77 -19.47 -27.92
C ALA A 143 -59.72 -20.29 -28.81
N LYS A 144 -59.19 -21.01 -29.82
CA LYS A 144 -60.00 -21.88 -30.69
C LYS A 144 -60.72 -22.99 -29.93
N MET A 145 -60.07 -23.59 -28.94
CA MET A 145 -60.68 -24.61 -28.08
C MET A 145 -61.85 -24.03 -27.30
N LYS A 146 -61.68 -22.84 -26.70
CA LYS A 146 -62.75 -22.14 -25.98
C LYS A 146 -63.92 -21.79 -26.91
N ASP A 147 -63.63 -21.29 -28.11
CA ASP A 147 -64.67 -20.97 -29.10
C ASP A 147 -65.46 -22.22 -29.49
N LEU A 148 -64.78 -23.34 -29.79
CA LEU A 148 -65.43 -24.60 -30.11
C LEU A 148 -66.23 -25.16 -28.93
N GLU A 149 -65.74 -25.04 -27.70
CA GLU A 149 -66.48 -25.43 -26.50
C GLU A 149 -67.77 -24.60 -26.36
N THR A 150 -67.70 -23.28 -26.55
CA THR A 150 -68.89 -22.41 -26.50
C THR A 150 -69.90 -22.72 -27.61
N GLN A 151 -69.43 -22.98 -28.84
CA GLN A 151 -70.29 -23.39 -29.95
C GLN A 151 -70.98 -24.72 -29.65
N LEU A 152 -70.25 -25.70 -29.12
CA LEU A 152 -70.79 -27.00 -28.79
C LEU A 152 -71.79 -26.93 -27.62
N THR A 153 -71.60 -26.05 -26.64
CA THR A 153 -72.61 -25.79 -25.61
C THR A 153 -73.87 -25.16 -26.19
N LEU A 154 -73.72 -24.19 -27.08
CA LEU A 154 -74.86 -23.51 -27.72
C LEU A 154 -75.66 -24.49 -28.60
N GLU A 155 -75.00 -25.32 -29.40
CA GLU A 155 -75.65 -26.34 -30.21
C GLU A 155 -76.39 -27.38 -29.35
N ARG A 156 -75.81 -27.78 -28.21
CA ARG A 156 -76.49 -28.68 -27.25
C ARG A 156 -77.72 -28.05 -26.63
N GLU A 157 -77.66 -26.77 -26.27
CA GLU A 157 -78.81 -26.02 -25.75
C GLU A 157 -79.89 -25.90 -26.83
N GLN A 158 -79.54 -25.53 -28.06
CA GLN A 158 -80.48 -25.48 -29.18
C GLN A 158 -81.10 -26.85 -29.49
N ALA A 159 -80.32 -27.93 -29.48
CA ALA A 159 -80.82 -29.29 -29.66
C ALA A 159 -81.76 -29.69 -28.51
N ARG A 160 -81.46 -29.28 -27.27
CA ARG A 160 -82.31 -29.53 -26.10
C ARG A 160 -83.63 -28.78 -26.19
N ASP A 161 -83.60 -27.52 -26.61
CA ASP A 161 -84.78 -26.67 -26.76
C ASP A 161 -85.69 -27.16 -27.88
N THR A 162 -85.11 -27.55 -29.02
CA THR A 162 -85.86 -28.13 -30.13
C THR A 162 -86.50 -29.46 -29.75
N THR A 163 -85.77 -30.35 -29.06
CA THR A 163 -86.33 -31.61 -28.52
C THR A 163 -87.47 -31.34 -27.53
N SER A 164 -87.25 -30.41 -26.58
CA SER A 164 -88.28 -30.03 -25.60
C SER A 164 -89.53 -29.44 -26.28
N ALA A 165 -89.36 -28.65 -27.34
CA ALA A 165 -90.47 -28.08 -28.10
C ALA A 165 -91.25 -29.15 -28.86
N LEU A 166 -90.57 -30.14 -29.46
CA LEU A 166 -91.20 -31.28 -30.12
C LEU A 166 -91.95 -32.16 -29.11
N GLU A 167 -91.34 -32.46 -27.96
CA GLU A 167 -91.98 -33.22 -26.89
C GLU A 167 -93.26 -32.55 -26.39
N ARG A 168 -93.24 -31.22 -26.18
CA ARG A 168 -94.46 -30.47 -25.82
C ARG A 168 -95.55 -30.63 -26.87
N LYS A 169 -95.22 -30.48 -28.16
CA LYS A 169 -96.18 -30.68 -29.26
C LYS A 169 -96.75 -32.10 -29.28
N PHE A 170 -95.91 -33.13 -29.10
CA PHE A 170 -96.37 -34.51 -29.03
C PHE A 170 -97.24 -34.79 -27.81
N LEU A 171 -96.90 -34.22 -26.64
CA LEU A 171 -97.73 -34.34 -25.44
C LEU A 171 -99.08 -33.65 -25.60
N GLU A 172 -99.12 -32.46 -26.21
CA GLU A 172 -100.36 -31.73 -26.52
C GLU A 172 -101.25 -32.53 -27.47
N GLU A 173 -100.69 -33.06 -28.56
CA GLU A 173 -101.42 -33.89 -29.53
C GLU A 173 -101.91 -35.20 -28.89
N LYS A 174 -101.05 -35.87 -28.12
CA LYS A 174 -101.41 -37.09 -27.38
C LYS A 174 -102.52 -36.80 -26.38
N ALA A 175 -102.43 -35.74 -25.59
CA ALA A 175 -103.47 -35.35 -24.64
C ALA A 175 -104.80 -35.01 -25.33
N ARG A 176 -104.75 -34.36 -26.50
CA ARG A 176 -105.94 -34.10 -27.32
C ARG A 176 -106.58 -35.41 -27.79
N LEU A 177 -105.82 -36.31 -28.40
CA LEU A 177 -106.30 -37.62 -28.86
C LEU A 177 -106.85 -38.45 -27.69
N GLN A 178 -106.16 -38.43 -26.56
CA GLN A 178 -106.57 -39.15 -25.35
C GLN A 178 -107.88 -38.60 -24.80
N LYS A 179 -108.08 -37.27 -24.76
CA LYS A 179 -109.38 -36.65 -24.46
C LYS A 179 -110.48 -37.06 -25.44
N GLU A 180 -110.19 -37.16 -26.73
CA GLU A 180 -111.17 -37.61 -27.73
C GLU A 180 -111.55 -39.09 -27.51
N HIS A 181 -110.59 -39.96 -27.20
CA HIS A 181 -110.82 -41.36 -26.86
C HIS A 181 -111.56 -41.50 -25.53
N GLU A 182 -111.16 -40.76 -24.50
CA GLU A 182 -111.83 -40.72 -23.19
C GLU A 182 -113.28 -40.29 -23.35
N LYS A 183 -113.59 -39.25 -24.13
CA LYS A 183 -114.98 -38.87 -24.43
C LYS A 183 -115.78 -40.01 -25.05
N LYS A 184 -115.20 -40.73 -26.02
CA LYS A 184 -115.85 -41.91 -26.64
C LYS A 184 -116.06 -43.04 -25.63
N ILE A 185 -115.05 -43.33 -24.81
CA ILE A 185 -115.13 -44.34 -23.75
C ILE A 185 -116.14 -43.92 -22.68
N GLU A 186 -116.23 -42.64 -22.32
CA GLU A 186 -117.17 -42.13 -21.33
C GLU A 186 -118.60 -42.28 -21.83
N ILE A 187 -118.87 -42.00 -23.11
CA ILE A 187 -120.18 -42.26 -23.73
C ILE A 187 -120.53 -43.75 -23.66
N VAL A 188 -119.61 -44.64 -24.03
CA VAL A 188 -119.84 -46.10 -23.96
C VAL A 188 -119.99 -46.58 -22.51
N LYS A 189 -119.19 -46.04 -21.58
CA LYS A 189 -119.28 -46.36 -20.14
C LYS A 189 -120.57 -45.83 -19.54
N GLN A 190 -121.05 -44.65 -19.93
CA GLN A 190 -122.31 -44.11 -19.46
C GLN A 190 -123.46 -44.97 -19.96
N GLN A 191 -123.47 -45.35 -21.23
CA GLN A 191 -124.43 -46.32 -21.78
C GLN A 191 -124.38 -47.66 -21.03
N ALA A 192 -123.18 -48.25 -20.87
CA ALA A 192 -123.04 -49.52 -20.14
C ALA A 192 -123.37 -49.41 -18.64
N LYS A 193 -123.09 -48.26 -17.99
CA LYS A 193 -123.44 -48.00 -16.59
C LYS A 193 -124.93 -47.75 -16.42
N GLU A 194 -125.59 -47.08 -17.36
CA GLU A 194 -127.05 -46.93 -17.36
C GLU A 194 -127.72 -48.29 -17.55
N ASP A 195 -127.25 -49.10 -18.51
CA ASP A 195 -127.74 -50.46 -18.73
C ASP A 195 -127.50 -51.37 -17.52
N ALA A 196 -126.32 -51.31 -16.90
CA ALA A 196 -126.01 -52.06 -15.68
C ALA A 196 -126.78 -51.54 -14.47
N ARG A 197 -126.92 -50.21 -14.29
CA ARG A 197 -127.67 -49.61 -13.17
C ARG A 197 -129.16 -49.95 -13.25
N ASN A 198 -129.70 -50.06 -14.45
CA ASN A 198 -131.08 -50.48 -14.71
C ASN A 198 -131.29 -51.99 -14.49
N GLY A 199 -130.23 -52.80 -14.45
CA GLY A 199 -130.27 -54.26 -14.26
C GLY A 199 -129.76 -54.79 -12.91
N LEU A 200 -129.41 -53.92 -11.96
CA LEU A 200 -128.85 -54.35 -10.66
C LEU A 200 -129.89 -54.31 -9.53
N ASP A 201 -129.98 -55.39 -8.76
CA ASP A 201 -130.77 -55.48 -7.54
C ASP A 201 -130.11 -54.73 -6.36
N ALA A 202 -130.87 -54.50 -5.28
CA ALA A 202 -130.46 -53.67 -4.15
C ALA A 202 -129.22 -54.18 -3.41
N ASP A 203 -129.05 -55.50 -3.27
CA ASP A 203 -127.86 -56.11 -2.66
C ASP A 203 -126.61 -55.94 -3.51
N THR A 204 -126.74 -56.03 -4.83
CA THR A 204 -125.62 -55.83 -5.76
C THR A 204 -125.13 -54.38 -5.72
N ARG A 205 -126.04 -53.40 -5.55
CA ARG A 205 -125.66 -52.00 -5.29
C ARG A 205 -124.88 -51.82 -3.99
N LYS A 206 -125.22 -52.56 -2.93
CA LYS A 206 -124.51 -52.53 -1.64
C LYS A 206 -123.10 -53.13 -1.75
N ILE A 207 -122.95 -54.26 -2.45
CA ILE A 207 -121.63 -54.87 -2.73
C ILE A 207 -120.75 -53.91 -3.55
N VAL A 208 -121.32 -53.18 -4.50
CA VAL A 208 -120.60 -52.18 -5.30
C VAL A 208 -120.13 -51.00 -4.42
N THR A 209 -120.95 -50.53 -3.47
CA THR A 209 -120.51 -49.48 -2.53
C THR A 209 -119.41 -49.95 -1.60
N ASP A 210 -119.47 -51.19 -1.10
CA ASP A 210 -118.44 -51.75 -0.22
C ASP A 210 -117.13 -52.01 -0.99
N ASN A 211 -117.20 -52.52 -2.22
CA ASN A 211 -116.03 -52.64 -3.11
C ASN A 211 -115.43 -51.29 -3.46
N LYS A 212 -116.25 -50.24 -3.62
CA LYS A 212 -115.76 -48.88 -3.85
C LYS A 212 -114.96 -48.39 -2.63
N ARG A 213 -115.49 -48.59 -1.42
CA ARG A 213 -114.78 -48.25 -0.17
C ARG A 213 -113.46 -49.02 -0.04
N MET A 214 -113.47 -50.33 -0.27
CA MET A 214 -112.24 -51.14 -0.23
C MET A 214 -111.23 -50.72 -1.31
N GLY A 215 -111.69 -50.35 -2.49
CA GLY A 215 -110.83 -49.82 -3.56
C GLY A 215 -110.21 -48.47 -3.22
N GLU A 216 -110.92 -47.61 -2.49
CA GLU A 216 -110.38 -46.33 -1.98
C GLU A 216 -109.32 -46.57 -0.89
N GLU A 217 -109.58 -47.49 0.04
CA GLU A 217 -108.60 -47.90 1.08
C GLU A 217 -107.32 -48.48 0.45
N LEU A 218 -107.45 -49.36 -0.54
CA LEU A 218 -106.30 -49.95 -1.24
C LEU A 218 -105.47 -48.89 -1.98
N ARG A 219 -106.11 -47.91 -2.62
CA ARG A 219 -105.41 -46.79 -3.27
C ARG A 219 -104.66 -45.94 -2.26
N PHE A 220 -105.26 -45.65 -1.11
CA PHE A 220 -104.60 -44.92 -0.03
C PHE A 220 -103.35 -45.68 0.46
N GLN A 221 -103.46 -46.99 0.68
CA GLN A 221 -102.31 -47.82 1.08
C GLN A 221 -101.22 -47.89 0.01
N LEU A 222 -101.58 -48.00 -1.28
CA LEU A 222 -100.62 -47.97 -2.38
C LEU A 222 -99.88 -46.62 -2.44
N GLN A 223 -100.61 -45.50 -2.34
CA GLN A 223 -100.02 -44.17 -2.31
C GLN A 223 -99.04 -44.01 -1.15
N MET A 224 -99.44 -44.42 0.06
CA MET A 224 -98.56 -44.41 1.24
C MET A 224 -97.30 -45.27 1.03
N THR A 225 -97.45 -46.45 0.40
CA THR A 225 -96.32 -47.34 0.11
C THR A 225 -95.36 -46.73 -0.91
N GLU A 226 -95.88 -46.07 -1.95
CA GLU A 226 -95.06 -45.35 -2.92
C GLU A 226 -94.33 -44.15 -2.30
N GLU A 227 -95.00 -43.39 -1.44
CA GLU A 227 -94.39 -42.28 -0.69
C GLU A 227 -93.24 -42.78 0.18
N LEU A 228 -93.46 -43.84 0.96
CA LEU A 228 -92.40 -44.48 1.76
C LEU A 228 -91.26 -45.04 0.89
N GLN A 229 -91.54 -45.59 -0.29
CA GLN A 229 -90.50 -46.03 -1.23
C GLN A 229 -89.68 -44.87 -1.80
N ARG A 230 -90.32 -43.74 -2.13
CA ARG A 230 -89.62 -42.52 -2.58
C ARG A 230 -88.72 -41.99 -1.47
N GLU A 231 -89.21 -41.92 -0.23
CA GLU A 231 -88.40 -41.49 0.92
C GLU A 231 -87.23 -42.44 1.15
N LYS A 232 -87.44 -43.76 1.10
CA LYS A 232 -86.36 -44.75 1.19
C LYS A 232 -85.28 -44.51 0.13
N GLN A 233 -85.67 -44.32 -1.13
CA GLN A 233 -84.72 -44.05 -2.22
C GLN A 233 -83.96 -42.73 -2.02
N GLN A 234 -84.63 -41.69 -1.50
CA GLN A 234 -83.98 -40.43 -1.14
C GLN A 234 -82.95 -40.61 -0.01
N PHE A 235 -83.29 -41.38 1.03
CA PHE A 235 -82.33 -41.68 2.10
C PHE A 235 -81.16 -42.54 1.61
N GLU A 236 -81.39 -43.51 0.73
CA GLU A 236 -80.33 -44.34 0.14
C GLU A 236 -79.38 -43.51 -0.74
N THR A 237 -79.90 -42.58 -1.55
CA THR A 237 -79.07 -41.69 -2.37
C THR A 237 -78.25 -40.74 -1.50
N ARG A 238 -78.86 -40.13 -0.47
CA ARG A 238 -78.14 -39.30 0.51
C ARG A 238 -77.07 -40.08 1.29
N ALA A 239 -77.37 -41.32 1.67
CA ALA A 239 -76.39 -42.17 2.34
C ALA A 239 -75.19 -42.46 1.42
N LYS A 240 -75.43 -42.71 0.12
CA LYS A 240 -74.36 -42.91 -0.87
C LYS A 240 -73.51 -41.66 -1.05
N THR A 241 -74.12 -40.47 -1.20
CA THR A 241 -73.37 -39.21 -1.37
C THR A 241 -72.53 -38.91 -0.14
N LEU A 242 -73.10 -39.02 1.06
CA LEU A 242 -72.38 -38.80 2.31
C LEU A 242 -71.21 -39.77 2.49
N ASN A 243 -71.35 -41.03 2.04
CA ASN A 243 -70.27 -42.00 2.12
C ASN A 243 -69.09 -41.62 1.20
N VAL A 244 -69.37 -41.15 -0.03
CA VAL A 244 -68.33 -40.63 -0.93
C VAL A 244 -67.68 -39.38 -0.36
N GLU A 245 -68.46 -38.46 0.21
CA GLU A 245 -67.93 -37.26 0.88
C GLU A 245 -67.02 -37.62 2.06
N LEU A 246 -67.44 -38.56 2.91
CA LEU A 246 -66.64 -39.04 4.03
C LEU A 246 -65.31 -39.64 3.55
N GLN A 247 -65.34 -40.49 2.52
CA GLN A 247 -64.12 -41.06 1.94
C GLN A 247 -63.18 -39.98 1.40
N LEU A 248 -63.72 -38.98 0.71
CA LEU A 248 -62.93 -37.85 0.21
C LEU A 248 -62.30 -37.05 1.35
N GLN A 249 -63.04 -36.82 2.46
CA GLN A 249 -62.49 -36.12 3.62
C GLN A 249 -61.36 -36.91 4.28
N VAL A 250 -61.52 -38.22 4.46
CA VAL A 250 -60.45 -39.08 5.00
C VAL A 250 -59.20 -39.05 4.12
N GLN A 251 -59.36 -39.07 2.79
CA GLN A 251 -58.23 -38.95 1.85
C GLN A 251 -57.54 -37.58 1.96
N LYS A 252 -58.31 -36.50 2.07
CA LYS A 252 -57.78 -35.14 2.27
C LYS A 252 -56.99 -35.02 3.56
N GLU A 253 -57.53 -35.52 4.66
CA GLU A 253 -56.84 -35.53 5.96
C GLU A 253 -55.52 -36.31 5.89
N ALA A 254 -55.51 -37.46 5.21
CA ALA A 254 -54.30 -38.25 5.01
C ALA A 254 -53.24 -37.50 4.19
N GLU A 255 -53.63 -36.79 3.13
CA GLU A 255 -52.70 -35.98 2.33
C GLU A 255 -52.18 -34.77 3.12
N PHE A 256 -53.02 -34.08 3.89
CA PHE A 256 -52.57 -33.00 4.78
C PHE A 256 -51.60 -33.51 5.85
N ALA A 257 -51.84 -34.70 6.42
CA ALA A 257 -50.92 -35.32 7.36
C ALA A 257 -49.55 -35.62 6.71
N LYS A 258 -49.54 -36.13 5.47
CA LYS A 258 -48.30 -36.34 4.71
C LYS A 258 -47.56 -35.03 4.43
N GLN A 259 -48.27 -33.99 4.02
CA GLN A 259 -47.69 -32.66 3.80
C GLN A 259 -47.10 -32.07 5.07
N ALA A 260 -47.85 -32.12 6.19
CA ALA A 260 -47.37 -31.68 7.49
C ALA A 260 -46.12 -32.45 7.93
N GLN A 261 -46.05 -33.76 7.69
CA GLN A 261 -44.86 -34.56 8.00
C GLN A 261 -43.65 -34.17 7.14
N ARG A 262 -43.83 -33.87 5.85
CA ARG A 262 -42.76 -33.36 4.97
C ARG A 262 -42.23 -32.02 5.47
N GLN A 263 -43.14 -31.07 5.73
CA GLN A 263 -42.79 -29.75 6.27
C GLN A 263 -42.09 -29.86 7.63
N ALA A 264 -42.52 -30.77 8.51
CA ALA A 264 -41.86 -31.00 9.79
C ALA A 264 -40.42 -31.51 9.60
N ARG A 265 -40.18 -32.42 8.64
CA ARG A 265 -38.83 -32.90 8.31
C ARG A 265 -37.95 -31.78 7.75
N GLU A 266 -38.46 -30.99 6.80
CA GLU A 266 -37.76 -29.82 6.26
C GLU A 266 -37.40 -28.81 7.34
N LEU A 267 -38.34 -28.49 8.24
CA LEU A 267 -38.08 -27.63 9.39
C LEU A 267 -37.01 -28.20 10.31
N THR A 268 -37.00 -29.51 10.56
CA THR A 268 -35.94 -30.12 11.38
C THR A 268 -34.56 -30.04 10.72
N GLN A 269 -34.48 -30.24 9.40
CA GLN A 269 -33.23 -30.14 8.63
C GLN A 269 -32.73 -28.69 8.55
N LEU A 270 -33.63 -27.74 8.32
CA LEU A 270 -33.29 -26.31 8.33
C LEU A 270 -32.81 -25.88 9.72
N ARG A 271 -33.46 -26.33 10.79
CA ARG A 271 -33.02 -26.06 12.17
C ARG A 271 -31.67 -26.68 12.49
N SER A 272 -31.37 -27.89 12.03
CA SER A 272 -30.03 -28.48 12.25
C SER A 272 -28.95 -27.72 11.47
N SER A 273 -29.22 -27.38 10.21
CA SER A 273 -28.32 -26.56 9.39
C SER A 273 -28.08 -25.18 10.00
N LEU A 274 -29.13 -24.52 10.51
CA LEU A 274 -29.02 -23.24 11.21
C LEU A 274 -28.11 -23.37 12.44
N ARG A 275 -28.32 -24.40 13.29
CA ARG A 275 -27.45 -24.63 14.46
C ARG A 275 -26.00 -24.89 14.07
N GLU A 276 -25.75 -25.67 13.03
CA GLU A 276 -24.38 -25.90 12.54
C GLU A 276 -23.73 -24.61 12.03
N ALA A 277 -24.48 -23.77 11.33
CA ALA A 277 -24.00 -22.48 10.86
C ALA A 277 -23.72 -21.52 12.04
N GLU A 278 -24.63 -21.44 13.01
CA GLU A 278 -24.45 -20.68 14.25
C GLU A 278 -23.23 -21.17 15.04
N GLN A 279 -23.02 -22.49 15.14
CA GLN A 279 -21.84 -23.05 15.82
C GLN A 279 -20.55 -22.70 15.08
N LYS A 280 -20.51 -22.85 13.74
CA LYS A 280 -19.34 -22.47 12.93
C LYS A 280 -19.02 -20.99 13.06
N LEU A 281 -20.05 -20.14 13.05
CA LEU A 281 -19.90 -18.70 13.22
C LEU A 281 -19.45 -18.34 14.63
N GLY A 282 -20.00 -18.97 15.66
CA GLY A 282 -19.59 -18.78 17.05
C GLY A 282 -18.13 -19.17 17.29
N VAL A 283 -17.69 -20.31 16.75
CA VAL A 283 -16.28 -20.73 16.81
C VAL A 283 -15.38 -19.75 16.04
N GLY A 284 -15.80 -19.31 14.85
CA GLY A 284 -15.06 -18.32 14.06
C GLY A 284 -14.91 -16.97 14.77
N LEU A 285 -15.98 -16.47 15.41
CA LEU A 285 -15.93 -15.24 16.20
C LEU A 285 -15.03 -15.38 17.44
N ALA A 286 -15.05 -16.53 18.11
CA ALA A 286 -14.19 -16.80 19.25
C ALA A 286 -12.71 -16.89 18.84
N ALA A 287 -12.40 -17.50 17.71
CA ALA A 287 -11.05 -17.54 17.16
C ALA A 287 -10.57 -16.13 16.78
N ALA A 288 -11.39 -15.37 16.06
CA ALA A 288 -11.07 -14.01 15.67
C ALA A 288 -10.87 -13.08 16.88
N SER A 289 -11.66 -13.24 17.95
CA SER A 289 -11.48 -12.47 19.17
C SER A 289 -10.20 -12.85 19.89
N TRP A 290 -9.86 -14.14 19.97
CA TRP A 290 -8.57 -14.59 20.49
C TRP A 290 -7.41 -13.98 19.71
N ASP A 291 -7.45 -14.07 18.38
CA ASP A 291 -6.38 -13.56 17.50
C ASP A 291 -6.21 -12.05 17.69
N ALA A 292 -7.30 -11.29 17.76
CA ALA A 292 -7.27 -9.86 18.04
C ALA A 292 -6.60 -9.54 19.38
N HIS A 293 -6.94 -10.27 20.45
CA HIS A 293 -6.31 -10.07 21.77
C HIS A 293 -4.82 -10.42 21.75
N ALA A 294 -4.44 -11.50 21.07
CA ALA A 294 -3.04 -11.89 20.98
C ALA A 294 -2.20 -10.91 20.15
N HIS A 295 -2.75 -10.40 19.05
CA HIS A 295 -2.11 -9.33 18.27
C HIS A 295 -1.98 -8.05 19.07
N ALA A 296 -3.04 -7.63 19.78
CA ALA A 296 -2.99 -6.46 20.66
C ALA A 296 -1.88 -6.63 21.73
N ALA A 297 -1.84 -7.78 22.42
CA ALA A 297 -0.83 -8.04 23.44
C ALA A 297 0.60 -8.08 22.88
N ARG A 298 0.81 -8.57 21.64
CA ARG A 298 2.13 -8.52 20.98
C ARG A 298 2.54 -7.08 20.68
N HIS A 299 1.65 -6.30 20.09
CA HIS A 299 1.93 -4.90 19.76
C HIS A 299 2.11 -4.02 21.01
N GLU A 300 1.42 -4.32 22.10
CA GLU A 300 1.66 -3.65 23.39
C GLU A 300 3.08 -3.91 23.89
N ARG A 301 3.57 -5.16 23.85
CA ARG A 301 4.95 -5.48 24.24
C ARG A 301 5.99 -4.82 23.33
N GLU A 302 5.79 -4.87 22.02
CA GLU A 302 6.69 -4.21 21.05
C GLU A 302 6.74 -2.70 21.31
N ARG A 303 5.60 -2.09 21.64
CA ARG A 303 5.53 -0.67 22.02
C ARG A 303 6.29 -0.40 23.30
N GLU A 304 6.12 -1.22 24.33
CA GLU A 304 6.85 -1.10 25.59
C GLU A 304 8.37 -1.20 25.38
N GLU A 305 8.84 -2.18 24.61
CA GLU A 305 10.26 -2.34 24.26
C GLU A 305 10.80 -1.10 23.53
N LEU A 306 10.11 -0.63 22.50
CA LEU A 306 10.50 0.58 21.77
C LEU A 306 10.49 1.82 22.66
N THR A 307 9.55 1.94 23.60
CA THR A 307 9.54 3.06 24.54
C THR A 307 10.76 3.04 25.46
N LEU A 308 11.16 1.86 25.96
CA LEU A 308 12.37 1.70 26.77
C LEU A 308 13.64 2.04 25.98
N ASP A 309 13.73 1.63 24.73
CA ASP A 309 14.85 1.96 23.83
C ASP A 309 14.95 3.47 23.59
N VAL A 310 13.82 4.11 23.29
CA VAL A 310 13.77 5.57 23.10
C VAL A 310 14.20 6.30 24.36
N GLU A 311 13.76 5.86 25.54
CA GLU A 311 14.20 6.44 26.81
C GLU A 311 15.70 6.21 27.08
N GLY A 312 16.20 5.01 26.80
CA GLY A 312 17.62 4.66 26.92
C GLY A 312 18.49 5.54 26.03
N LEU A 313 18.14 5.66 24.75
CA LEU A 313 18.83 6.51 23.77
C LEU A 313 18.79 7.99 24.18
N ARG A 314 17.66 8.48 24.68
CA ARG A 314 17.55 9.86 25.21
C ARG A 314 18.49 10.08 26.41
N LYS A 315 18.59 9.13 27.33
CA LYS A 315 19.52 9.21 28.49
C LYS A 315 20.97 9.20 28.01
N LEU A 316 21.33 8.31 27.09
CA LEU A 316 22.67 8.23 26.51
C LEU A 316 23.07 9.53 25.80
N LEU A 317 22.17 10.10 25.00
CA LEU A 317 22.39 11.38 24.33
C LEU A 317 22.65 12.52 25.32
N ARG A 318 21.92 12.56 26.45
CA ARG A 318 22.14 13.55 27.52
C ARG A 318 23.53 13.40 28.15
N LEU A 319 23.98 12.17 28.40
CA LEU A 319 25.32 11.89 28.93
C LEU A 319 26.41 12.30 27.94
N LYS A 320 26.29 11.92 26.67
CA LYS A 320 27.23 12.29 25.61
C LYS A 320 27.30 13.81 25.42
N ASN A 321 26.18 14.51 25.45
CA ASN A 321 26.16 15.98 25.43
C ASN A 321 26.79 16.62 26.67
N ARG A 322 26.77 15.96 27.84
CA ARG A 322 27.46 16.41 29.04
C ARG A 322 28.98 16.20 28.89
N GLU A 323 29.41 15.03 28.43
CA GLU A 323 30.81 14.73 28.11
C GLU A 323 31.38 15.70 27.08
N LEU A 324 30.66 15.96 25.98
CA LEU A 324 31.06 16.93 24.96
C LEU A 324 31.20 18.35 25.54
N ARG A 325 30.30 18.78 26.43
CA ARG A 325 30.44 20.07 27.11
C ARG A 325 31.66 20.10 28.02
N ASN A 326 31.96 19.01 28.74
CA ASN A 326 33.14 18.90 29.57
C ASN A 326 34.43 18.94 28.72
N LEU A 327 34.47 18.21 27.61
CA LEU A 327 35.60 18.23 26.66
C LEU A 327 35.82 19.62 26.09
N ARG A 328 34.75 20.33 25.67
CA ARG A 328 34.86 21.72 25.20
C ARG A 328 35.38 22.66 26.28
N ARG A 329 34.93 22.52 27.53
CA ARG A 329 35.46 23.31 28.66
C ARG A 329 36.94 23.03 28.89
N LEU A 330 37.33 21.75 28.91
CA LEU A 330 38.73 21.36 29.11
C LEU A 330 39.63 21.86 27.96
N ALA A 331 39.18 21.69 26.72
CA ALA A 331 39.88 22.21 25.55
C ALA A 331 40.03 23.75 25.63
N GLN A 332 38.98 24.46 26.04
CA GLN A 332 39.04 25.90 26.27
C GLN A 332 40.06 26.26 27.37
N THR A 333 40.09 25.52 28.48
CA THR A 333 41.09 25.73 29.54
C THR A 333 42.51 25.50 29.03
N ILE A 334 42.75 24.45 28.25
CA ILE A 334 44.07 24.18 27.64
C ILE A 334 44.47 25.32 26.69
N LEU A 335 43.53 25.81 25.87
CA LEU A 335 43.78 26.95 24.99
C LEU A 335 44.10 28.22 25.78
N THR A 336 43.36 28.54 26.83
CA THR A 336 43.64 29.70 27.70
C THR A 336 45.00 29.56 28.36
N GLN A 337 45.33 28.41 28.95
CA GLN A 337 46.65 28.15 29.53
C GLN A 337 47.77 28.29 28.51
N ARG A 338 47.56 27.82 27.28
CA ARG A 338 48.50 28.00 26.18
C ARG A 338 48.67 29.49 25.85
N THR A 339 47.58 30.23 25.74
CA THR A 339 47.62 31.69 25.51
C THR A 339 48.38 32.40 26.63
N ASP A 340 48.16 32.03 27.89
CA ASP A 340 48.87 32.61 29.04
C ASP A 340 50.38 32.32 28.98
N VAL A 341 50.78 31.11 28.60
CA VAL A 341 52.19 30.73 28.40
C VAL A 341 52.82 31.49 27.23
N GLU A 342 52.10 31.60 26.11
CA GLU A 342 52.55 32.36 24.94
C GLU A 342 52.74 33.84 25.30
N GLN A 343 51.78 34.44 26.00
CA GLN A 343 51.87 35.83 26.50
C GLN A 343 53.06 36.01 27.45
N PHE A 344 53.25 35.11 28.43
CA PHE A 344 54.38 35.18 29.35
C PHE A 344 55.74 35.14 28.62
N ILE A 345 55.89 34.30 27.60
CA ILE A 345 57.14 34.23 26.81
C ILE A 345 57.33 35.50 25.97
N LEU A 346 56.26 36.06 25.39
CA LEU A 346 56.30 37.32 24.66
C LEU A 346 56.69 38.49 25.58
N ASP A 347 56.08 38.59 26.75
CA ASP A 347 56.39 39.61 27.77
C ASP A 347 57.84 39.47 28.27
N SER A 348 58.30 38.24 28.48
CA SER A 348 59.69 37.95 28.84
C SER A 348 60.66 38.38 27.74
N LEU A 349 60.32 38.12 26.47
CA LEU A 349 61.09 38.57 25.31
C LEU A 349 61.13 40.10 25.22
N GLU A 350 60.00 40.77 25.47
CA GLU A 350 59.92 42.23 25.46
C GLU A 350 60.75 42.83 26.60
N HIS A 351 60.67 42.26 27.82
CA HIS A 351 61.49 42.68 28.94
C HIS A 351 62.99 42.56 28.63
N VAL A 352 63.43 41.44 28.07
CA VAL A 352 64.83 41.25 27.66
C VAL A 352 65.23 42.27 26.58
N LYS A 353 64.38 42.54 25.58
CA LYS A 353 64.65 43.57 24.58
C LYS A 353 64.83 44.97 25.19
N ARG A 354 63.96 45.35 26.14
CA ARG A 354 64.09 46.63 26.85
C ARG A 354 65.40 46.71 27.64
N GLU A 355 65.83 45.62 28.27
CA GLU A 355 67.12 45.58 28.97
C GLU A 355 68.32 45.62 28.00
N ILE A 356 68.24 44.97 26.83
CA ILE A 356 69.26 45.11 25.77
C ILE A 356 69.34 46.57 25.30
N GLU A 357 68.20 47.23 25.06
CA GLU A 357 68.16 48.64 24.65
C GLU A 357 68.74 49.56 25.73
N LYS A 358 68.42 49.31 27.00
CA LYS A 358 68.94 50.05 28.14
C LYS A 358 70.45 49.84 28.30
N GLU A 359 70.94 48.61 28.23
CA GLU A 359 72.37 48.30 28.29
C GLU A 359 73.14 48.97 27.14
N ARG A 360 72.58 48.94 25.92
CA ARG A 360 73.15 49.65 24.76
C ARG A 360 73.15 51.16 24.96
N LYS A 361 72.07 51.73 25.52
CA LYS A 361 71.96 53.15 25.82
C LYS A 361 72.96 53.57 26.90
N GLU A 362 73.06 52.86 28.01
CA GLU A 362 74.04 53.11 29.07
C GLU A 362 75.47 52.93 28.57
N LYS A 363 75.71 51.96 27.69
CA LYS A 363 77.02 51.79 27.04
C LYS A 363 77.34 52.99 26.15
N HIS A 364 76.38 53.45 25.37
CA HIS A 364 76.52 54.66 24.55
C HIS A 364 76.71 55.92 25.42
N GLU A 365 75.98 56.06 26.52
CA GLU A 365 76.14 57.15 27.51
C GLU A 365 77.53 57.09 28.16
N ARG A 366 78.01 55.92 28.57
CA ARG A 366 79.38 55.74 29.09
C ARG A 366 80.45 56.04 28.05
N GLU A 367 80.26 55.63 26.80
CA GLU A 367 81.18 55.92 25.69
C GLU A 367 81.19 57.42 25.35
N THR A 368 80.02 58.07 25.33
CA THR A 368 79.89 59.51 25.13
C THR A 368 80.43 60.31 26.32
N GLU A 369 80.18 59.90 27.56
CA GLU A 369 80.79 60.49 28.76
C GLU A 369 82.31 60.34 28.75
N ASN A 370 82.84 59.17 28.40
CA ASN A 370 84.28 58.97 28.24
C ASN A 370 84.84 59.85 27.12
N TYR A 371 84.14 59.97 26.00
CA TYR A 371 84.48 60.88 24.92
C TYR A 371 84.45 62.34 25.39
N TYR A 372 83.41 62.79 26.11
CA TYR A 372 83.32 64.14 26.67
C TYR A 372 84.36 64.37 27.77
N ARG A 373 84.74 63.35 28.54
CA ARG A 373 85.81 63.40 29.55
C ARG A 373 87.18 63.54 28.87
N GLU A 374 87.45 62.77 27.82
CA GLU A 374 88.65 62.91 26.97
C GLU A 374 88.70 64.29 26.30
N VAL A 375 87.58 64.78 25.78
CA VAL A 375 87.46 66.10 25.16
C VAL A 375 87.61 67.23 26.18
N ASN A 376 87.03 67.14 27.39
CA ASN A 376 87.22 68.14 28.45
C ASN A 376 88.65 68.13 29.03
N CYS A 377 89.28 66.96 29.17
CA CYS A 377 90.70 66.87 29.51
C CYS A 377 91.60 67.53 28.44
N ALA A 378 91.14 67.64 27.20
CA ALA A 378 91.85 68.31 26.11
C ALA A 378 91.64 69.85 26.03
N HIS A 379 90.71 70.45 26.80
CA HIS A 379 90.39 71.89 26.71
C HIS A 379 91.01 72.78 27.80
N GLY A 380 91.96 72.27 28.59
CA GLY A 380 92.88 73.06 29.43
C GLY A 380 94.24 73.30 28.74
N ILE A 381 94.30 74.22 27.78
CA ILE A 381 95.49 74.97 27.29
C ILE A 381 96.78 74.16 26.96
N LYS A 382 96.86 73.79 25.66
CA LYS A 382 97.96 73.96 24.65
C LYS A 382 99.30 73.19 24.78
N PRO A 383 99.98 72.91 23.65
CA PRO A 383 99.50 72.24 22.44
C PRO A 383 100.55 71.22 21.94
N SER A 384 100.17 70.00 21.56
CA SER A 384 101.01 69.22 20.65
C SER A 384 100.14 68.64 19.56
N LEU A 385 100.08 69.40 18.47
CA LEU A 385 99.63 68.97 17.17
C LEU A 385 100.37 67.70 16.77
N ARG A 386 99.70 66.55 16.94
CA ARG A 386 100.02 65.35 16.18
C ARG A 386 98.72 64.75 15.68
N PHE A 387 98.30 65.24 14.53
CA PHE A 387 97.25 64.64 13.71
C PHE A 387 97.61 63.18 13.39
N PRO A 388 96.80 62.19 13.79
CA PRO A 388 96.86 60.85 13.24
C PRO A 388 96.17 60.82 11.87
N LYS A 389 96.80 60.10 10.94
CA LYS A 389 96.48 60.03 9.52
C LYS A 389 95.12 59.38 9.26
N LEU A 390 94.35 59.99 8.35
CA LEU A 390 93.21 59.35 7.69
C LEU A 390 93.68 58.05 7.03
N THR A 391 93.24 56.92 7.58
CA THR A 391 93.28 55.62 6.93
C THR A 391 91.90 55.00 7.04
N SER A 392 91.08 55.22 6.02
CA SER A 392 90.02 54.30 5.62
C SER A 392 90.50 53.71 4.30
N PRO A 393 90.51 52.38 4.13
CA PRO A 393 89.23 51.70 4.00
C PRO A 393 89.18 50.26 4.56
N THR A 394 87.96 49.71 4.53
CA THR A 394 87.69 48.28 4.28
C THR A 394 87.86 47.30 5.44
N SER A 395 86.69 46.95 5.98
CA SER A 395 86.21 45.56 6.09
C SER A 395 87.15 44.53 6.73
N ARG A 396 86.93 44.28 8.01
CA ARG A 396 86.90 42.92 8.60
C ARG A 396 85.81 42.95 9.68
N GLN A 397 84.62 42.42 9.44
CA GLN A 397 84.31 41.02 9.77
C GLN A 397 85.12 40.55 10.98
N SER A 398 84.62 40.78 12.19
CA SER A 398 84.81 39.82 13.27
C SER A 398 83.82 38.68 13.04
N SER A 399 84.12 37.88 12.01
CA SER A 399 83.75 36.46 12.01
C SER A 399 84.50 35.83 13.18
N VAL A 400 83.82 35.72 14.31
CA VAL A 400 84.23 34.78 15.35
C VAL A 400 84.29 33.40 14.68
N PRO A 401 85.42 32.68 14.72
CA PRO A 401 85.53 31.35 14.14
C PRO A 401 84.56 30.39 14.84
N PRO A 402 84.01 29.40 14.14
CA PRO A 402 83.12 28.41 14.75
C PRO A 402 83.93 27.57 15.74
N GLY A 403 83.69 27.78 17.03
CA GLY A 403 84.12 26.84 18.05
C GLY A 403 83.46 25.48 17.80
N PRO A 404 84.14 24.37 18.09
CA PRO A 404 83.57 23.03 17.94
C PRO A 404 82.29 22.93 18.80
N PRO A 405 81.34 22.03 18.46
CA PRO A 405 80.09 21.90 19.21
C PRO A 405 80.42 21.53 20.66
N GLN A 406 80.42 22.52 21.55
CA GLN A 406 80.53 22.31 22.97
C GLN A 406 79.21 21.68 23.41
N HIS A 407 79.24 20.37 23.62
CA HIS A 407 78.25 19.70 24.45
C HIS A 407 78.41 20.25 25.87
N PHE A 408 77.59 21.24 26.23
CA PHE A 408 77.41 21.64 27.62
C PHE A 408 76.67 20.51 28.34
N THR A 409 77.41 19.67 29.05
CA THR A 409 76.86 18.63 29.94
C THR A 409 76.50 19.19 31.32
N GLU A 410 76.82 20.47 31.58
CA GLU A 410 76.45 21.20 32.79
C GLU A 410 75.21 22.09 32.59
N LYS A 411 74.40 22.20 33.65
CA LYS A 411 73.22 23.05 33.70
C LYS A 411 73.66 24.52 33.72
N VAL A 412 73.51 25.22 32.59
CA VAL A 412 73.77 26.66 32.51
C VAL A 412 72.57 27.43 33.09
N ASP A 413 72.81 28.24 34.12
CA ASP A 413 71.78 29.09 34.72
C ASP A 413 71.51 30.32 33.84
N LEU A 414 70.22 30.60 33.55
CA LEU A 414 69.78 31.75 32.74
C LEU A 414 70.36 33.10 33.22
N ARG A 415 70.61 33.23 34.52
CA ARG A 415 71.18 34.45 35.15
C ARG A 415 72.63 34.73 34.78
N GLN A 416 73.34 33.76 34.21
CA GLN A 416 74.76 33.88 33.84
C GLN A 416 74.96 34.27 32.37
N LEU A 417 73.89 34.28 31.57
CA LEU A 417 73.92 34.66 30.16
C LEU A 417 73.86 36.18 29.96
N SER A 418 74.45 36.67 28.87
CA SER A 418 74.25 38.03 28.36
C SER A 418 72.77 38.24 27.96
N TRP A 419 72.30 39.48 27.95
CA TRP A 419 70.90 39.75 27.56
C TRP A 419 70.60 39.32 26.12
N GLU A 420 71.56 39.43 25.20
CA GLU A 420 71.42 38.97 23.81
C GLU A 420 71.29 37.44 23.71
N ASP A 421 72.01 36.68 24.54
CA ASP A 421 71.90 35.22 24.57
C ASP A 421 70.60 34.75 25.23
N ARG A 422 70.12 35.47 26.24
CA ARG A 422 68.78 35.23 26.83
C ARG A 422 67.68 35.43 25.80
N GLU A 423 67.78 36.46 24.95
CA GLU A 423 66.81 36.67 23.86
C GLU A 423 66.82 35.51 22.85
N ARG A 424 68.01 35.06 22.43
CA ARG A 424 68.16 33.92 21.51
C ARG A 424 67.57 32.63 22.10
N VAL A 425 67.84 32.35 23.36
CA VAL A 425 67.30 31.17 24.06
C VAL A 425 65.78 31.26 24.18
N LEU A 426 65.21 32.40 24.57
CA LEU A 426 63.75 32.57 24.67
C LEU A 426 63.05 32.44 23.31
N ARG A 427 63.62 32.97 22.22
CA ARG A 427 63.10 32.77 20.86
C ARG A 427 63.16 31.29 20.44
N LEU A 428 64.25 30.60 20.77
CA LEU A 428 64.42 29.18 20.48
C LEU A 428 63.42 28.32 21.27
N VAL A 429 63.18 28.66 22.55
CA VAL A 429 62.19 28.00 23.40
C VAL A 429 60.77 28.22 22.87
N PHE A 430 60.41 29.45 22.50
CA PHE A 430 59.11 29.75 21.88
C PHE A 430 58.90 28.95 20.58
N ALA A 431 59.91 28.94 19.70
CA ALA A 431 59.87 28.15 18.48
C ALA A 431 59.74 26.65 18.78
N LYS A 432 60.51 26.12 19.73
CA LYS A 432 60.49 24.69 20.08
C LYS A 432 59.15 24.25 20.65
N ILE A 433 58.55 25.04 21.54
CA ILE A 433 57.21 24.78 22.12
C ILE A 433 56.14 24.78 21.03
N ASN A 434 56.23 25.70 20.07
CA ASN A 434 55.29 25.77 18.95
C ASN A 434 55.46 24.61 17.95
N HIS A 435 56.68 24.10 17.76
CA HIS A 435 56.93 22.96 16.87
C HIS A 435 56.56 21.61 17.50
N SER A 436 56.71 21.43 18.82
CA SER A 436 56.35 20.17 19.50
C SER A 436 54.84 19.92 19.55
N ASN A 437 54.02 20.97 19.48
CA ASN A 437 52.56 20.86 19.59
C ASN A 437 51.86 20.56 18.26
N SER A 438 52.54 20.64 17.11
CA SER A 438 51.97 20.29 15.79
C SER A 438 51.99 18.77 15.50
N PHE A 439 52.64 17.96 16.33
CA PHE A 439 52.82 16.52 16.09
C PHE A 439 51.66 15.63 16.60
N ILE A 440 50.65 16.18 17.27
CA ILE A 440 49.56 15.40 17.89
C ILE A 440 48.27 15.35 17.04
N ASP A 441 48.19 16.07 15.92
CA ASP A 441 47.11 15.88 14.94
C ASP A 441 47.52 14.80 13.93
N MET A 442 46.70 13.74 13.81
CA MET A 442 46.71 12.66 12.79
C MET A 442 46.97 11.22 13.29
N GLN A 443 46.33 10.77 14.38
CA GLN A 443 45.92 9.35 14.49
C GLN A 443 44.56 9.22 15.20
N GLY A 444 43.50 9.11 14.39
CA GLY A 444 42.17 8.72 14.80
C GLY A 444 41.50 8.02 13.64
N GLU A 445 41.54 6.69 13.65
CA GLU A 445 40.90 5.82 12.65
C GLU A 445 39.41 6.16 12.47
N LEU A 446 39.02 6.40 11.22
CA LEU A 446 37.62 6.39 10.81
C LEU A 446 37.13 4.92 10.72
N PRO A 447 36.01 4.54 11.37
CA PRO A 447 35.37 3.27 11.10
C PRO A 447 34.73 3.25 9.71
N LYS A 448 34.97 2.16 8.99
CA LYS A 448 34.45 1.83 7.66
C LYS A 448 32.92 1.79 7.68
N GLU A 449 32.31 2.57 6.80
CA GLU A 449 30.92 2.48 6.41
C GLU A 449 30.76 1.21 5.53
N THR A 450 30.27 0.12 6.12
CA THR A 450 29.87 -1.08 5.39
C THR A 450 28.52 -0.82 4.74
N THR A 451 28.52 -0.61 3.43
CA THR A 451 27.34 -0.70 2.57
C THR A 451 26.83 -2.15 2.59
N GLU A 452 25.77 -2.43 3.33
CA GLU A 452 25.00 -3.66 3.16
C GLU A 452 23.94 -3.49 2.05
N PRO A 453 23.75 -4.51 1.18
CA PRO A 453 22.73 -4.49 0.12
C PRO A 453 21.31 -4.68 0.70
N PRO A 454 20.26 -4.25 -0.03
CA PRO A 454 18.88 -4.29 0.46
C PRO A 454 18.38 -5.72 0.69
N PRO A 455 17.67 -6.01 1.80
CA PRO A 455 17.05 -7.32 2.01
C PRO A 455 15.88 -7.51 1.05
N LYS A 456 15.99 -8.57 0.27
CA LYS A 456 14.93 -9.17 -0.54
C LYS A 456 13.72 -9.48 0.34
N HIS A 457 12.55 -8.96 -0.03
CA HIS A 457 11.28 -9.40 0.52
C HIS A 457 11.11 -10.91 0.32
N SER A 458 11.18 -11.66 1.43
CA SER A 458 10.79 -13.05 1.50
C SER A 458 9.27 -13.16 1.42
N ARG A 459 8.83 -13.68 0.28
CA ARG A 459 7.56 -14.35 0.00
C ARG A 459 7.09 -15.17 1.21
N SER A 460 5.94 -14.81 1.78
CA SER A 460 5.19 -15.69 2.70
C SER A 460 4.17 -16.53 1.93
N PRO A 461 3.89 -17.76 2.40
CA PRO A 461 3.15 -18.77 1.64
C PRO A 461 1.65 -18.78 1.95
N ASN A 462 0.87 -19.34 1.01
CA ASN A 462 -0.55 -19.72 1.11
C ASN A 462 -1.59 -18.59 1.15
N GLN A 463 -2.08 -18.22 -0.04
CA GLN A 463 -3.51 -18.03 -0.25
C GLN A 463 -3.99 -18.99 -1.33
N ARG A 464 -4.75 -20.00 -0.89
CA ARG A 464 -5.58 -20.84 -1.71
C ARG A 464 -7.00 -20.71 -1.18
N GLU A 465 -7.71 -19.63 -1.47
CA GLU A 465 -9.17 -19.68 -1.41
C GLU A 465 -9.89 -18.61 -2.25
N LYS A 466 -10.53 -19.13 -3.30
CA LYS A 466 -11.87 -18.84 -3.82
C LYS A 466 -12.35 -17.39 -3.86
N GLN A 467 -12.58 -16.97 -5.10
CA GLN A 467 -13.61 -16.02 -5.51
C GLN A 467 -14.93 -16.27 -4.77
N ARG A 468 -15.33 -15.32 -3.92
CA ARG A 468 -16.73 -15.04 -3.60
C ARG A 468 -16.94 -13.54 -3.74
N SER A 469 -17.45 -13.15 -4.90
CA SER A 469 -18.02 -11.83 -5.15
C SER A 469 -19.27 -11.66 -4.28
N THR A 470 -19.18 -10.81 -3.26
CA THR A 470 -20.35 -10.33 -2.51
C THR A 470 -20.54 -8.86 -2.90
N ALA A 471 -21.41 -8.63 -3.88
CA ALA A 471 -21.89 -7.29 -4.19
C ALA A 471 -22.88 -6.88 -3.10
N VAL A 472 -22.50 -5.90 -2.28
CA VAL A 472 -23.38 -5.26 -1.31
C VAL A 472 -24.23 -4.24 -2.09
N TYR A 473 -25.49 -4.57 -2.33
CA TYR A 473 -26.51 -3.64 -2.79
C TYR A 473 -26.84 -2.66 -1.67
N PHE A 474 -26.62 -1.37 -1.89
CA PHE A 474 -27.28 -0.31 -1.14
C PHE A 474 -28.71 -0.16 -1.66
N ALA A 475 -29.68 -0.32 -0.77
CA ALA A 475 -31.08 -0.04 -1.02
C ALA A 475 -31.34 1.47 -0.93
N THR A 476 -31.89 2.05 -2.00
CA THR A 476 -32.61 3.32 -1.96
C THR A 476 -34.01 3.08 -2.49
N GLU A 477 -35.00 3.28 -1.62
CA GLU A 477 -36.43 3.24 -1.95
C GLU A 477 -36.85 4.44 -2.84
N PRO A 478 -37.95 4.31 -3.59
CA PRO A 478 -38.30 5.24 -4.65
C PRO A 478 -39.14 6.43 -4.14
N HIS A 479 -38.78 7.64 -4.60
CA HIS A 479 -39.68 8.80 -4.59
C HIS A 479 -40.42 8.88 -5.93
N SER A 480 -41.73 8.64 -5.87
CA SER A 480 -42.68 8.86 -6.95
C SER A 480 -42.87 10.36 -7.18
N GLY A 481 -42.26 10.90 -8.23
CA GLY A 481 -42.59 12.20 -8.80
C GLY A 481 -43.06 12.02 -10.23
N HIS A 482 -44.38 12.03 -10.45
CA HIS A 482 -44.95 12.29 -11.77
C HIS A 482 -45.97 13.42 -11.66
N SER A 483 -45.53 14.57 -12.16
CA SER A 483 -46.33 15.74 -12.46
C SER A 483 -47.28 15.43 -13.60
N GLY A 484 -48.45 16.04 -13.54
CA GLY A 484 -49.59 15.74 -14.38
C GLY A 484 -49.42 16.02 -15.87
N ARG A 485 -50.27 15.33 -16.64
CA ARG A 485 -50.86 15.89 -17.84
C ARG A 485 -52.29 15.41 -17.95
N ALA A 486 -53.21 16.35 -17.73
CA ALA A 486 -54.62 16.19 -17.99
C ALA A 486 -54.90 16.36 -19.48
N THR A 487 -55.66 15.43 -20.05
CA THR A 487 -56.58 15.71 -21.17
C THR A 487 -57.77 14.79 -21.00
N ALA A 488 -58.93 15.41 -20.80
CA ALA A 488 -60.24 14.79 -20.90
C ALA A 488 -60.51 14.40 -22.37
N ASP A 489 -61.22 13.29 -22.58
CA ASP A 489 -62.53 13.35 -23.23
C ASP A 489 -63.25 11.98 -23.28
N SER A 490 -64.50 12.04 -22.82
CA SER A 490 -65.73 11.35 -23.25
C SER A 490 -65.83 9.83 -23.47
N ASN A 491 -66.91 9.33 -22.84
CA ASN A 491 -67.89 8.33 -23.32
C ASN A 491 -67.68 6.82 -23.07
N SER A 492 -68.49 6.31 -22.13
CA SER A 492 -69.70 5.50 -22.41
C SER A 492 -69.76 4.13 -21.69
N MET A 493 -70.82 4.02 -20.86
CA MET A 493 -71.65 2.84 -20.59
C MET A 493 -71.03 1.61 -19.90
N GLY A 494 -71.65 1.22 -18.77
CA GLY A 494 -71.59 -0.15 -18.26
C GLY A 494 -71.65 -0.25 -16.74
N GLU A 495 -72.80 0.06 -16.13
CA GLU A 495 -73.15 -0.51 -14.84
C GLU A 495 -73.35 -2.02 -15.03
N GLU A 496 -72.71 -2.84 -14.18
CA GLU A 496 -73.39 -3.97 -13.54
C GLU A 496 -72.58 -4.47 -12.34
N SER A 497 -73.24 -4.37 -11.20
CA SER A 497 -72.84 -4.78 -9.87
C SER A 497 -72.90 -6.31 -9.70
N LEU A 498 -71.81 -6.96 -9.28
CA LEU A 498 -71.91 -8.23 -8.53
C LEU A 498 -70.76 -8.39 -7.53
N SER A 499 -71.10 -8.16 -6.26
CA SER A 499 -70.34 -8.53 -5.08
C SER A 499 -70.39 -10.05 -4.85
N MET A 500 -69.23 -10.71 -4.71
CA MET A 500 -69.16 -12.06 -4.13
C MET A 500 -68.28 -12.01 -2.87
N SER A 501 -68.91 -11.96 -1.71
CA SER A 501 -68.28 -12.21 -0.41
C SER A 501 -68.55 -13.65 0.02
N LEU A 502 -67.45 -14.38 0.28
CA LEU A 502 -67.41 -15.72 0.84
C LEU A 502 -67.58 -15.65 2.36
N SER A 503 -68.66 -16.22 2.89
CA SER A 503 -68.78 -16.58 4.31
C SER A 503 -69.83 -17.67 4.48
N GLY A 504 -69.37 -18.93 4.43
CA GLY A 504 -70.15 -20.10 4.82
C GLY A 504 -69.52 -20.79 6.02
N MET A 505 -70.06 -20.57 7.22
CA MET A 505 -69.89 -21.45 8.38
C MET A 505 -71.27 -21.64 9.03
N PRO A 506 -71.81 -22.86 9.11
CA PRO A 506 -73.01 -23.11 9.90
C PRO A 506 -72.66 -23.32 11.38
N LEU A 507 -73.31 -22.54 12.24
CA LEU A 507 -73.38 -22.72 13.69
C LEU A 507 -74.12 -24.03 14.03
N VAL A 508 -73.52 -24.82 14.92
CA VAL A 508 -74.08 -26.04 15.52
C VAL A 508 -75.11 -25.68 16.62
N PRO A 509 -76.34 -26.23 16.63
CA PRO A 509 -77.24 -26.11 17.76
C PRO A 509 -76.94 -27.19 18.82
N ARG A 510 -76.70 -26.76 20.06
CA ARG A 510 -76.60 -27.61 21.26
C ARG A 510 -78.00 -28.11 21.67
N VAL A 511 -78.18 -29.43 21.72
CA VAL A 511 -79.36 -30.09 22.31
C VAL A 511 -79.18 -30.23 23.84
N PRO A 512 -80.18 -29.92 24.67
CA PRO A 512 -80.13 -30.21 26.10
C PRO A 512 -80.61 -31.64 26.40
N THR A 513 -79.81 -32.37 27.19
CA THR A 513 -80.13 -33.69 27.73
C THR A 513 -81.17 -33.59 28.84
N ARG A 514 -82.30 -34.31 28.68
CA ARG A 514 -83.30 -34.52 29.74
C ARG A 514 -83.36 -36.03 30.01
N THR A 515 -82.75 -36.45 31.11
CA THR A 515 -82.83 -37.83 31.63
C THR A 515 -83.79 -37.86 32.80
N SER A 516 -84.93 -38.53 32.63
CA SER A 516 -85.75 -39.05 33.73
C SER A 516 -86.57 -40.23 33.23
N ILE A 517 -86.51 -41.34 33.98
CA ILE A 517 -87.46 -42.48 34.13
C ILE A 517 -86.56 -43.64 34.60
N SER A 518 -86.42 -43.90 35.91
CA SER A 518 -87.35 -44.63 36.79
C SER A 518 -87.70 -46.05 36.31
N LYS A 519 -87.06 -47.05 36.92
CA LYS A 519 -87.63 -48.40 37.08
C LYS A 519 -87.42 -48.84 38.53
N GLY A 520 -88.52 -49.19 39.17
CA GLY A 520 -88.62 -49.63 40.55
C GLY A 520 -90.03 -50.15 40.84
N ARG A 521 -90.42 -51.24 40.19
CA ARG A 521 -91.22 -52.40 40.65
C ARG A 521 -91.74 -53.19 39.45
#